data_AF-A0A850NZW9-F1
#
_entry.id   AF-A0A850NZW9-F1
#
_cell.length_a   1.000
_cell.length_b   1.000
_cell.length_c   1.000
_cell.angle_alpha   90.00
_cell.angle_beta   90.00
_cell.angle_gamma   90.00
#
_symmetry.space_group_name_H-M   'P 1'
#
loop_
_entity.id
_entity.type
_entity.pdbx_description
1 polymer ?
#
loop_
_entity_poly.entity_id
_entity_poly.type
_entity_poly.pdbx_seq_one_letter_code
_entity_poly.pdbx_strand_id
1 'polypeptide(L)'
;MKHAHEVAQSAQTPPAPRRTRPPRLDWAAIAPTIAQLRGQGCSARETARRLGVNIKTLEAHLRRHRIRHAIPMDRPDQVRRTCLNCDTAFVADGRFLRLCPECRAMFS
;
A
#
# COMPACT_ATOMS: atom_id res chain seq x y z
N MET A 1 -51.84 -31.85 47.19
CA MET A 1 -50.45 -31.44 47.47
C MET A 1 -49.63 -31.91 46.26
N LYS A 2 -49.34 -31.07 45.25
CA LYS A 2 -48.14 -30.19 45.10
C LYS A 2 -46.89 -31.00 45.46
N HIS A 3 -45.95 -31.35 44.57
CA HIS A 3 -44.96 -30.52 43.85
C HIS A 3 -44.52 -31.28 42.57
N ALA A 4 -44.60 -30.73 41.36
CA ALA A 4 -43.72 -29.74 40.71
C ALA A 4 -42.42 -30.33 40.11
N HIS A 5 -42.28 -30.10 38.80
CA HIS A 5 -41.19 -30.37 37.85
C HIS A 5 -39.76 -30.19 38.38
N GLU A 6 -38.78 -30.91 37.81
CA GLU A 6 -37.64 -30.22 37.16
C GLU A 6 -36.93 -31.10 36.13
N VAL A 7 -36.96 -30.66 34.87
CA VAL A 7 -36.21 -31.21 33.73
C VAL A 7 -34.95 -30.36 33.59
N ALA A 8 -33.79 -30.90 33.93
CA ALA A 8 -32.51 -30.23 33.70
C ALA A 8 -31.95 -30.64 32.32
N GLN A 9 -32.36 -29.92 31.28
CA GLN A 9 -31.70 -29.97 29.97
C GLN A 9 -30.49 -29.04 29.99
N SER A 10 -29.29 -29.62 29.90
CA SER A 10 -28.04 -28.89 29.72
C SER A 10 -28.11 -28.04 28.45
N ALA A 11 -28.05 -26.73 28.62
CA ALA A 11 -28.00 -25.76 27.54
C ALA A 11 -26.70 -25.92 26.73
N GLN A 12 -26.82 -26.45 25.52
CA GLN A 12 -25.75 -26.48 24.53
C GLN A 12 -25.57 -25.06 23.98
N THR A 13 -24.37 -24.50 24.16
CA THR A 13 -23.99 -23.20 23.57
C THR A 13 -24.11 -23.27 22.05
N PRO A 14 -24.86 -22.38 21.39
CA PRO A 14 -24.98 -22.41 19.93
C PRO A 14 -23.61 -22.11 19.28
N PRO A 15 -23.22 -22.83 18.22
CA PRO A 15 -21.99 -22.54 17.47
C PRO A 15 -22.09 -21.13 16.87
N ALA A 16 -21.02 -20.34 17.02
CA ALA A 16 -20.96 -18.99 16.48
C ALA A 16 -21.33 -18.98 14.98
N PRO A 17 -22.19 -18.05 14.53
CA PRO A 17 -22.63 -18.01 13.14
C PRO A 17 -21.42 -17.85 12.22
N ARG A 18 -21.27 -18.77 11.27
CA ARG A 18 -20.24 -18.70 10.23
C ARG A 18 -20.46 -17.40 9.44
N ARG A 19 -19.56 -16.42 9.61
CA ARG A 19 -19.60 -15.18 8.86
C ARG A 19 -19.47 -15.49 7.36
N THR A 20 -20.57 -15.42 6.63
CA THR A 20 -20.60 -15.48 5.16
C THR A 20 -20.15 -14.17 4.52
N ARG A 21 -20.03 -13.10 5.31
CA ARG A 21 -19.55 -11.80 4.85
C ARG A 21 -18.04 -11.71 5.03
N PRO A 22 -17.28 -11.38 3.97
CA PRO A 22 -15.89 -11.01 4.09
C PRO A 22 -15.73 -9.90 5.14
N PRO A 23 -14.68 -9.91 5.97
CA PRO A 23 -14.41 -8.83 6.90
C PRO A 23 -14.33 -7.52 6.10
N ARG A 24 -15.17 -6.54 6.47
CA ARG A 24 -15.09 -5.21 5.87
C ARG A 24 -13.77 -4.60 6.32
N LEU A 25 -12.97 -4.14 5.36
CA LEU A 25 -11.76 -3.39 5.67
C LEU A 25 -12.16 -2.10 6.39
N ASP A 26 -11.65 -1.93 7.61
CA ASP A 26 -11.89 -0.71 8.39
C ASP A 26 -10.94 0.39 7.91
N TRP A 27 -11.45 1.23 7.00
CA TRP A 27 -10.71 2.35 6.43
C TRP A 27 -10.36 3.42 7.48
N ALA A 28 -11.17 3.61 8.52
CA ALA A 28 -10.90 4.59 9.55
C ALA A 28 -9.67 4.21 10.37
N ALA A 29 -9.51 2.91 10.66
CA ALA A 29 -8.35 2.38 11.38
C ALA A 29 -7.05 2.47 10.55
N ILE A 30 -7.09 2.24 9.24
CA ILE A 30 -5.89 2.19 8.39
C ILE A 30 -5.53 3.52 7.72
N ALA A 31 -6.46 4.49 7.65
CA ALA A 31 -6.21 5.78 7.01
C ALA A 31 -5.01 6.56 7.58
N PRO A 32 -4.79 6.63 8.91
CA PRO A 32 -3.61 7.29 9.47
C PRO A 32 -2.30 6.64 9.01
N THR A 33 -2.25 5.30 8.97
CA THR A 33 -1.07 4.55 8.50
C THR A 33 -0.82 4.77 7.00
N ILE A 34 -1.88 4.85 6.19
CA ILE A 34 -1.77 5.20 4.76
C ILE A 34 -1.14 6.59 4.62
N ALA A 35 -1.62 7.58 5.36
CA ALA A 35 -1.08 8.95 5.32
C ALA A 35 0.40 8.99 5.73
N GLN A 36 0.77 8.31 6.81
CA GLN A 36 2.15 8.21 7.27
C GLN A 36 3.07 7.59 6.22
N LEU A 37 2.70 6.44 5.65
CA LEU A 37 3.49 5.76 4.62
C LEU A 37 3.65 6.61 3.35
N ARG A 38 2.61 7.35 2.98
CA ARG A 38 2.64 8.26 1.82
C ARG A 38 3.57 9.46 2.08
N GLY A 39 3.53 10.04 3.28
CA GLY A 39 4.45 11.10 3.70
C GLY A 39 5.92 10.65 3.71
N GLN A 40 6.19 9.37 3.95
CA GLN A 40 7.52 8.76 3.83
C GLN A 40 7.93 8.47 2.36
N GLY A 41 7.08 8.82 1.39
CA GLY A 41 7.32 8.57 -0.03
C GLY A 41 7.16 7.10 -0.45
N CYS A 42 6.42 6.28 0.29
CA CYS A 42 6.12 4.90 -0.11
C CYS A 42 5.17 4.89 -1.31
N SER A 43 5.50 4.09 -2.34
CA SER A 43 4.61 3.87 -3.48
C SER A 43 3.30 3.20 -3.06
N ALA A 44 2.23 3.36 -3.83
CA ALA A 44 0.95 2.68 -3.55
C ALA A 44 1.10 1.15 -3.50
N ARG A 45 1.97 0.58 -4.33
CA ARG A 45 2.29 -0.85 -4.30
C ARG A 45 2.94 -1.26 -2.98
N GLU A 46 3.88 -0.46 -2.48
CA GLU A 46 4.56 -0.72 -1.22
C GLU A 46 3.62 -0.55 -0.03
N THR A 47 2.81 0.51 -0.01
CA THR A 47 1.78 0.71 1.02
C THR A 47 0.80 -0.46 1.05
N ALA A 48 0.36 -0.95 -0.12
CA ALA A 48 -0.55 -2.10 -0.20
C ALA A 48 0.09 -3.37 0.38
N ARG A 49 1.37 -3.63 0.08
CA ARG A 49 2.12 -4.76 0.67
C ARG A 49 2.19 -4.67 2.18
N ARG A 50 2.54 -3.50 2.73
CA ARG A 50 2.69 -3.29 4.18
C ARG A 50 1.37 -3.43 4.95
N LEU A 51 0.26 -3.04 4.33
CA LEU A 51 -1.08 -3.13 4.94
C LEU A 51 -1.79 -4.46 4.67
N GLY A 52 -1.20 -5.36 3.88
CA GLY A 52 -1.83 -6.63 3.51
C GLY A 52 -3.11 -6.47 2.68
N VAL A 53 -3.26 -5.34 1.96
CA VAL A 53 -4.45 -5.03 1.16
C VAL A 53 -4.15 -5.18 -0.33
N ASN A 54 -5.17 -5.50 -1.13
CA ASN A 54 -5.03 -5.49 -2.58
C ASN A 54 -4.72 -4.07 -3.08
N ILE A 55 -3.74 -3.95 -3.98
CA ILE A 55 -3.33 -2.67 -4.57
C ILE A 55 -4.49 -1.94 -5.25
N LYS A 56 -5.43 -2.64 -5.89
CA LYS A 56 -6.60 -2.03 -6.53
C LYS A 56 -7.57 -1.44 -5.52
N THR A 57 -7.72 -2.11 -4.37
CA THR A 57 -8.55 -1.62 -3.26
C THR A 57 -7.95 -0.36 -2.66
N LEU A 58 -6.62 -0.34 -2.45
CA LEU A 58 -5.92 0.84 -1.99
C LEU A 58 -5.99 1.98 -3.02
N GLU A 59 -5.73 1.72 -4.30
CA GLU A 59 -5.86 2.71 -5.37
C GLU A 59 -7.26 3.31 -5.42
N ALA A 60 -8.32 2.50 -5.33
CA ALA A 60 -9.69 2.98 -5.32
C ALA A 60 -9.94 3.92 -4.14
N HIS A 61 -9.44 3.59 -2.96
CA HIS A 61 -9.53 4.43 -1.77
C HIS A 61 -8.76 5.75 -1.96
N LEU A 62 -7.50 5.69 -2.40
CA LEU A 62 -6.68 6.87 -2.67
C LEU A 62 -7.32 7.79 -3.72
N ARG A 63 -7.98 7.22 -4.74
CA ARG A 63 -8.73 7.98 -5.75
C ARG A 63 -9.94 8.69 -5.14
N ARG A 64 -10.74 8.01 -4.33
CA ARG A 64 -11.94 8.58 -3.67
C ARG A 64 -11.59 9.70 -2.70
N HIS A 65 -10.51 9.54 -1.95
CA HIS A 65 -10.08 10.50 -0.93
C HIS A 65 -9.05 11.54 -1.45
N ARG A 66 -8.81 11.58 -2.77
CA ARG A 66 -7.88 12.53 -3.43
C ARG A 66 -6.44 12.53 -2.86
N ILE A 67 -5.98 11.41 -2.29
CA ILE A 67 -4.66 11.27 -1.64
C ILE A 67 -3.52 11.10 -2.68
N ARG A 68 -3.78 11.33 -3.99
CA ARG A 68 -2.85 11.01 -5.09
C ARG A 68 -1.53 11.77 -5.04
N HIS A 69 -1.49 12.95 -4.40
CA HIS A 69 -0.34 13.87 -4.45
C HIS A 69 0.54 13.86 -3.18
N ALA A 70 0.27 12.97 -2.22
CA ALA A 70 1.03 12.92 -0.97
C ALA A 70 2.41 12.25 -1.05
N ILE A 71 2.75 11.61 -2.19
CA ILE A 71 4.14 11.21 -2.45
C ILE A 71 4.78 12.42 -3.13
N PRO A 72 5.85 13.00 -2.57
CA PRO A 72 6.64 13.99 -3.28
C PRO A 72 7.01 13.40 -4.65
N MET A 73 6.54 14.05 -5.73
CA MET A 73 6.98 13.76 -7.11
C MET A 73 8.50 13.97 -7.27
N ASP A 74 9.13 14.52 -6.24
CA ASP A 74 10.52 14.91 -6.13
C ASP A 74 11.48 13.76 -5.81
N ARG A 75 11.03 12.49 -5.86
CA ARG A 75 11.97 11.38 -5.84
C ARG A 75 12.49 11.21 -7.27
N PRO A 76 13.73 11.62 -7.59
CA PRO A 76 14.30 11.34 -8.91
C PRO A 76 14.21 9.83 -9.12
N ASP A 77 13.66 9.41 -10.25
CA ASP A 77 13.67 8.02 -10.69
C ASP A 77 15.13 7.66 -10.98
N GLN A 78 15.89 7.38 -9.92
CA GLN A 78 17.30 7.06 -9.98
C GLN A 78 17.45 5.68 -10.58
N VAL A 79 17.92 5.63 -11.82
CA VAL A 79 18.12 4.37 -12.54
C VAL A 79 19.60 4.18 -12.81
N ARG A 80 20.14 3.03 -12.40
CA ARG A 80 21.49 2.60 -12.78
C ARG A 80 21.53 2.28 -14.26
N ARG A 81 22.42 2.93 -15.00
CA ARG A 81 22.54 2.83 -16.46
C ARG A 81 23.98 2.93 -16.92
N THR A 82 24.18 2.67 -18.21
CA THR A 82 25.44 2.82 -18.93
C THR A 82 25.34 4.04 -19.86
N CYS A 83 26.38 4.88 -19.88
CA CYS A 83 26.44 6.07 -20.74
C CYS A 83 26.51 5.67 -22.22
N LEU A 84 25.71 6.30 -23.09
CA LEU A 84 25.76 6.02 -24.53
C LEU A 84 27.03 6.50 -25.24
N ASN A 85 27.82 7.38 -24.62
CA ASN A 85 28.99 7.98 -25.26
C ASN A 85 30.31 7.34 -24.83
N CYS A 86 30.42 6.90 -23.58
CA CYS A 86 31.66 6.40 -22.99
C CYS A 86 31.52 5.05 -22.28
N ASP A 87 30.34 4.45 -22.31
CA ASP A 87 30.01 3.18 -21.63
C ASP A 87 30.24 3.15 -20.12
N THR A 88 30.47 4.31 -19.48
CA THR A 88 30.60 4.39 -18.02
C THR A 88 29.25 4.15 -17.33
N ALA A 89 29.26 3.35 -16.27
CA ALA A 89 28.11 3.14 -15.41
C ALA A 89 27.82 4.39 -14.56
N PHE A 90 26.57 4.85 -14.54
CA PHE A 90 26.14 6.01 -13.76
C PHE A 90 24.69 5.87 -13.25
N VAL A 91 24.30 6.74 -12.34
CA VAL A 91 22.91 6.86 -11.86
C VAL A 91 22.27 8.05 -12.57
N ALA A 92 21.22 7.78 -13.32
CA ALA A 92 20.46 8.79 -14.05
C ALA A 92 19.26 9.29 -13.23
N ASP A 93 19.09 10.60 -13.13
CA ASP A 93 17.90 11.24 -12.54
C ASP A 93 16.74 11.25 -13.55
N GLY A 94 16.16 10.08 -13.81
CA GLY A 94 15.05 9.90 -14.73
C GLY A 94 15.36 8.97 -15.89
N ARG A 95 14.29 8.44 -16.50
CA ARG A 95 14.39 7.39 -17.54
C ARG A 95 14.91 7.87 -18.88
N PHE A 96 14.90 9.17 -19.12
CA PHE A 96 15.26 9.75 -20.42
C PHE A 96 16.73 10.13 -20.50
N LEU A 97 17.41 10.34 -19.36
CA LEU A 97 18.82 10.69 -19.34
C LEU A 97 19.67 9.43 -19.63
N ARG A 98 20.44 9.49 -20.72
CA ARG A 98 21.31 8.39 -21.18
C ARG A 98 22.79 8.78 -21.32
N LEU A 99 23.13 10.01 -20.95
CA LEU A 99 24.51 10.50 -20.90
C LEU A 99 24.91 10.69 -19.45
N CYS A 100 26.13 10.27 -19.11
CA CYS A 100 26.71 10.58 -17.80
C CYS A 100 26.94 12.09 -17.66
N PRO A 101 27.15 12.59 -16.43
CA PRO A 101 27.36 14.02 -16.19
C PRO A 101 28.50 14.63 -17.02
N GLU A 102 29.60 13.91 -17.18
CA GLU A 102 30.77 14.33 -17.96
C GLU A 102 30.45 14.47 -19.45
N CYS A 103 29.88 13.43 -20.08
CA CYS A 103 29.52 13.49 -21.49
C CYS A 103 28.40 14.50 -21.74
N ARG A 104 27.46 14.66 -20.81
CA ARG A 104 26.40 15.67 -20.94
C ARG A 104 26.98 17.09 -20.97
N ALA A 105 27.98 17.38 -20.15
CA ALA A 105 28.63 18.69 -20.14
C ALA A 105 29.29 19.05 -21.48
N MET A 106 29.68 18.06 -22.29
CA MET A 106 30.23 18.27 -23.63
C MET A 106 29.19 18.66 -24.69
N PHE A 107 27.91 18.38 -24.45
CA PHE A 107 26.79 18.66 -25.36
C PHE A 107 25.82 19.71 -24.80
N SER A 108 26.23 20.44 -23.76
CA SER A 108 25.46 21.48 -23.05
C SER A 108 25.73 22.88 -23.58
#